data_AF-A0A233SCQ9-F1
#
_entry.id   AF-A0A233SCQ9-F1
#
_cell.length_a   1.000
_cell.length_b   1.000
_cell.length_c   1.000
_cell.angle_alpha   90.00
_cell.angle_beta   90.00
_cell.angle_gamma   90.00
#
_symmetry.space_group_name_H-M   'P 1'
#
loop_
_entity.id
_entity.type
_entity.pdbx_description
1 polymer ?
#
loop_
_entity_poly.entity_id
_entity_poly.type
_entity_poly.pdbx_seq_one_letter_code
_entity_poly.pdbx_strand_id
1 'polypeptide(L)'
;MHGESVNEAHSVRFADLLGRDERLPGNLSAADLAEADTDLLSMQSWVWYLKWLAKQGELPRDEFLDALYEDSGDSLIRLILFESVMTNPVIVRRYSEFRGQWTVPLEELPPCWPQHLVLHLVSAEPTRARDIDAGTAEQLPEVVELAFSLLQVGNTAALAILRGLLAYQWPLRGEFIQLFDTALVQSSGMETSELEQWRRRLGLL
;
A
#
# COMPACT_ATOMS: atom_id res chain seq x y z
N MET A 1 -13.50 6.22 22.34
CA MET A 1 -14.09 6.68 21.06
C MET A 1 -14.01 8.19 20.99
N HIS A 2 -12.98 8.73 20.34
CA HIS A 2 -12.94 10.15 20.00
C HIS A 2 -13.32 10.25 18.52
N GLY A 3 -14.41 10.97 18.22
CA GLY A 3 -15.08 10.98 16.92
C GLY A 3 -14.39 11.85 15.86
N GLU A 4 -14.88 11.77 14.62
CA GLU A 4 -14.40 12.50 13.44
C GLU A 4 -14.09 13.98 13.69
N SER A 5 -14.92 14.67 14.48
CA SER A 5 -14.73 16.09 14.78
C SER A 5 -13.45 16.41 15.55
N VAL A 6 -12.97 15.48 16.38
CA VAL A 6 -11.72 15.64 17.13
C VAL A 6 -10.53 15.46 16.19
N ASN A 7 -10.57 14.45 15.32
CA ASN A 7 -9.54 14.21 14.31
C ASN A 7 -9.44 15.35 13.30
N GLU A 8 -10.57 15.93 12.89
CA GLU A 8 -10.63 17.09 12.00
C GLU A 8 -10.05 18.34 12.67
N ALA A 9 -10.37 18.58 13.96
CA ALA A 9 -9.80 19.70 14.71
C ALA A 9 -8.28 19.58 14.92
N HIS A 10 -7.76 18.38 15.18
CA HIS A 10 -6.31 18.14 15.26
C HIS A 10 -5.63 18.33 13.90
N SER A 11 -6.23 17.85 12.82
CA SER A 11 -5.73 18.00 11.45
C SER A 11 -5.68 19.48 11.03
N VAL A 12 -6.74 20.24 11.32
CA VAL A 12 -6.80 21.68 11.04
C VAL A 12 -5.78 22.44 11.87
N ARG A 13 -5.63 22.12 13.16
CA ARG A 13 -4.66 22.80 14.03
C ARG A 13 -3.21 22.51 13.64
N PHE A 14 -2.90 21.28 13.21
CA PHE A 14 -1.57 20.92 12.72
C PHE A 14 -1.29 21.55 11.34
N ALA A 15 -2.28 21.60 10.44
CA ALA A 15 -2.19 22.33 9.18
C ALA A 15 -1.98 23.84 9.40
N ASP A 16 -2.69 24.44 10.35
CA ASP A 16 -2.52 25.85 10.74
C ASP A 16 -1.13 26.10 11.34
N LEU A 17 -0.59 25.15 12.10
CA LEU A 17 0.76 25.23 12.65
C LEU A 17 1.83 25.16 11.55
N LEU A 18 1.66 24.26 10.57
CA LEU A 18 2.52 24.16 9.40
C LEU A 18 2.45 25.40 8.49
N GLY A 19 1.26 26.01 8.35
CA GLY A 19 1.07 27.21 7.54
C GLY A 19 1.56 28.50 8.20
N ARG A 20 1.66 28.53 9.54
CA ARG A 20 2.12 29.71 10.31
C ARG A 20 3.61 29.72 10.59
N ASP A 21 4.26 28.56 10.56
CA ASP A 21 5.68 28.43 10.81
C ASP A 21 6.40 27.94 9.55
N GLU A 22 6.96 28.89 8.79
CA GLU A 22 7.73 28.60 7.56
C GLU A 22 8.93 27.66 7.79
N ARG A 23 9.33 27.42 9.05
CA ARG A 23 10.46 26.54 9.40
C ARG A 23 10.05 25.09 9.64
N LEU A 24 8.79 24.84 9.99
CA LEU A 24 8.31 23.49 10.33
C LEU A 24 8.27 22.54 9.11
N PRO A 25 7.77 22.95 7.92
CA PRO A 25 7.89 22.15 6.70
C PRO A 25 9.35 21.88 6.31
N GLY A 26 10.25 22.82 6.59
CA GLY A 26 11.69 22.67 6.36
C GLY A 26 12.39 21.70 7.32
N ASN A 27 11.78 21.39 8.47
CA ASN A 27 12.31 20.45 9.47
C ASN A 27 11.72 19.04 9.35
N LEU A 28 10.69 18.84 8.51
CA LEU A 28 10.06 17.55 8.26
C LEU A 28 10.13 17.22 6.76
N SER A 29 11.23 17.52 6.07
CA SER A 29 11.36 17.15 4.66
C SER A 29 11.09 15.66 4.49
N ALA A 30 10.26 15.28 3.51
CA ALA A 30 9.97 13.87 3.23
C ALA A 30 11.25 13.05 3.02
N ALA A 31 12.30 13.67 2.47
CA ALA A 31 13.58 13.04 2.21
C ALA A 31 14.43 12.79 3.47
N ASP A 32 14.13 13.42 4.60
CA ASP A 32 14.91 13.33 5.83
C ASP A 32 14.32 12.36 6.86
N LEU A 33 13.09 11.88 6.64
CA LEU A 33 12.44 10.90 7.51
C LEU A 33 13.15 9.54 7.42
N ALA A 34 13.59 9.05 8.57
CA ALA A 34 14.20 7.74 8.78
C ALA A 34 13.26 6.78 9.51
N GLU A 35 13.52 5.48 9.45
CA GLU A 35 12.75 4.42 10.14
C GLU A 35 12.44 4.76 11.62
N ALA A 36 13.41 5.30 12.35
CA ALA A 36 13.25 5.63 13.77
C ALA A 36 12.28 6.79 14.05
N ASP A 37 11.89 7.57 13.03
CA ASP A 37 11.07 8.76 13.22
C ASP A 37 9.57 8.44 13.34
N THR A 38 9.14 7.17 13.19
CA THR A 38 7.72 6.80 13.27
C THR A 38 7.09 7.13 14.63
N ASP A 39 7.89 7.24 15.70
CA ASP A 39 7.44 7.56 17.05
C ASP A 39 7.28 9.07 17.33
N LEU A 40 7.76 9.94 16.43
CA LEU A 40 7.75 11.40 16.65
C LEU A 40 6.35 11.99 16.63
N LEU A 41 5.41 11.36 15.92
CA LEU A 41 4.02 11.79 15.81
C LEU A 41 3.07 10.63 16.06
N SER A 42 1.81 10.95 16.37
CA SER A 42 0.76 9.93 16.39
C SER A 42 0.49 9.38 14.98
N MET A 43 0.05 8.12 14.89
CA MET A 43 -0.28 7.47 13.61
C MET A 43 -1.30 8.29 12.78
N GLN A 44 -2.29 8.93 13.40
CA GLN A 44 -3.24 9.77 12.67
C GLN A 44 -2.56 11.02 12.09
N SER A 45 -1.56 11.57 12.77
CA SER A 45 -0.78 12.71 12.30
C SER A 45 0.10 12.30 11.11
N TRP A 46 0.69 11.10 11.14
CA TRP A 46 1.42 10.55 10.00
C TRP A 46 0.54 10.31 8.79
N VAL A 47 -0.64 9.72 8.99
CA VAL A 47 -1.63 9.55 7.91
C VAL A 47 -2.01 10.88 7.27
N TRP A 48 -2.29 11.90 8.09
CA TRP A 48 -2.58 13.24 7.58
C TRP A 48 -1.39 13.80 6.79
N TYR A 49 -0.19 13.66 7.33
CA TYR A 49 1.05 14.18 6.74
C TYR A 49 1.35 13.55 5.39
N LEU A 50 1.20 12.22 5.27
CA LEU A 50 1.36 11.50 4.01
C LEU A 50 0.34 11.94 2.96
N LYS A 51 -0.93 12.16 3.34
CA LYS A 51 -1.95 12.70 2.43
C LYS A 51 -1.60 14.13 1.97
N TRP A 52 -0.98 14.92 2.83
CA TRP A 52 -0.50 16.25 2.47
C TRP A 52 0.70 16.18 1.50
N LEU A 53 1.72 15.37 1.81
CA LEU A 53 2.87 15.12 0.93
C LEU A 53 2.47 14.61 -0.45
N ALA A 54 1.53 13.67 -0.50
CA ALA A 54 1.00 13.14 -1.75
C ALA A 54 0.44 14.24 -2.67
N LYS A 55 -0.21 15.27 -2.12
CA LYS A 55 -0.70 16.43 -2.89
C LYS A 55 0.43 17.33 -3.39
N GLN A 56 1.57 17.35 -2.71
CA GLN A 56 2.78 18.08 -3.14
C GLN A 56 3.61 17.27 -4.15
N GLY A 57 3.29 15.99 -4.37
CA GLY A 57 4.07 15.10 -5.24
C GLY A 57 5.35 14.58 -4.58
N GLU A 58 5.47 14.71 -3.26
CA GLU A 58 6.58 14.17 -2.47
C GLU A 58 6.16 12.89 -1.76
N LEU A 59 7.13 12.01 -1.52
CA LEU A 59 6.96 10.79 -0.72
C LEU A 59 8.16 10.63 0.20
N PRO A 60 7.97 10.12 1.41
CA PRO A 60 9.09 9.67 2.23
C PRO A 60 9.86 8.53 1.57
N ARG A 61 11.01 8.18 2.14
CA ARG A 61 11.77 7.01 1.73
C ARG A 61 11.03 5.72 2.11
N ASP A 62 11.31 4.66 1.36
CA ASP A 62 10.67 3.35 1.54
C ASP A 62 10.90 2.80 2.96
N GLU A 63 12.08 3.03 3.57
CA GLU A 63 12.37 2.55 4.92
C GLU A 63 11.45 3.16 5.98
N PHE A 64 11.09 4.43 5.84
CA PHE A 64 10.12 5.07 6.73
C PHE A 64 8.71 4.53 6.51
N LEU A 65 8.33 4.30 5.26
CA LEU A 65 7.01 3.75 4.92
C LEU A 65 6.85 2.30 5.39
N ASP A 66 7.91 1.49 5.30
CA ASP A 66 7.98 0.15 5.86
C ASP A 66 7.73 0.23 7.37
N ALA A 67 8.54 0.99 8.11
CA ALA A 67 8.41 1.14 9.56
C ALA A 67 7.00 1.59 9.98
N LEU A 68 6.45 2.58 9.29
CA LEU A 68 5.12 3.10 9.57
C LEU A 68 4.01 2.07 9.28
N TYR A 69 4.17 1.27 8.22
CA TYR A 69 3.25 0.19 7.89
C TYR A 69 3.28 -0.94 8.93
N GLU A 70 4.47 -1.26 9.44
CA GLU A 70 4.67 -2.24 10.50
C GLU A 70 4.02 -1.77 11.81
N ASP A 71 4.29 -0.52 12.22
CA ASP A 71 3.79 0.08 13.46
C ASP A 71 2.27 0.30 13.48
N SER A 72 1.63 0.38 12.31
CA SER A 72 0.21 0.70 12.21
C SER A 72 -0.71 -0.30 12.92
N GLY A 73 -0.37 -1.60 12.92
CA GLY A 73 -1.11 -2.70 13.54
C GLY A 73 -2.58 -2.90 13.08
N ASP A 74 -3.11 -1.98 12.27
CA ASP A 74 -4.51 -1.85 11.88
C ASP A 74 -4.61 -1.79 10.35
N SER A 75 -5.39 -2.71 9.76
CA SER A 75 -5.53 -2.84 8.32
C SER A 75 -6.15 -1.63 7.62
N LEU A 76 -7.01 -0.87 8.30
CA LEU A 76 -7.56 0.36 7.75
C LEU A 76 -6.47 1.43 7.64
N ILE A 77 -5.57 1.52 8.62
CA ILE A 77 -4.44 2.45 8.56
C ILE A 77 -3.50 2.05 7.43
N ARG A 78 -3.15 0.76 7.31
CA ARG A 78 -2.35 0.21 6.20
C ARG A 78 -2.93 0.53 4.83
N LEU A 79 -4.24 0.36 4.65
CA LEU A 79 -4.95 0.77 3.44
C LEU A 79 -4.76 2.26 3.15
N ILE A 80 -4.88 3.12 4.16
CA ILE A 80 -4.72 4.57 3.98
C ILE A 80 -3.28 4.94 3.61
N LEU A 81 -2.27 4.25 4.16
CA LEU A 81 -0.87 4.40 3.75
C LEU A 81 -0.70 4.04 2.27
N PHE A 82 -1.24 2.89 1.86
CA PHE A 82 -1.25 2.45 0.46
C PHE A 82 -1.93 3.46 -0.46
N GLU A 83 -3.14 3.91 -0.11
CA GLU A 83 -3.89 4.90 -0.87
C GLU A 83 -3.08 6.20 -1.04
N SER A 84 -2.44 6.68 0.03
CA SER A 84 -1.66 7.91 0.02
C SER A 84 -0.48 7.83 -0.95
N VAL A 85 0.23 6.69 -0.97
CA VAL A 85 1.35 6.48 -1.90
C VAL A 85 0.84 6.28 -3.34
N MET A 86 -0.19 5.47 -3.52
CA MET A 86 -0.69 5.08 -4.84
C MET A 86 -1.45 6.19 -5.56
N THR A 87 -1.97 7.17 -4.82
CA THR A 87 -2.60 8.39 -5.38
C THR A 87 -1.62 9.53 -5.59
N ASN A 88 -0.34 9.37 -5.20
CA ASN A 88 0.68 10.37 -5.45
C ASN A 88 0.83 10.63 -6.97
N PRO A 89 0.81 11.90 -7.43
CA PRO A 89 0.89 12.26 -8.84
C PRO A 89 2.12 11.71 -9.57
N VAL A 90 3.27 11.58 -8.87
CA VAL A 90 4.50 11.02 -9.43
C VAL A 90 4.29 9.53 -9.76
N ILE A 91 3.71 8.77 -8.83
CA ILE A 91 3.40 7.35 -9.03
C ILE A 91 2.35 7.17 -10.14
N VAL A 92 1.25 7.92 -10.06
CA VAL A 92 0.17 7.88 -11.07
C VAL A 92 0.73 8.16 -12.47
N ARG A 93 1.64 9.12 -12.61
CA ARG A 93 2.29 9.43 -13.88
C ARG A 93 3.19 8.29 -14.37
N ARG A 94 4.03 7.71 -13.49
CA ARG A 94 4.91 6.58 -13.85
C ARG A 94 4.13 5.38 -14.40
N TYR A 95 2.97 5.09 -13.83
CA TYR A 95 2.13 3.97 -14.26
C TYR A 95 1.17 4.29 -15.41
N SER A 96 1.13 5.53 -15.91
CA SER A 96 0.20 5.94 -16.96
C SER A 96 0.40 5.18 -18.28
N GLU A 97 1.64 4.79 -18.58
CA GLU A 97 2.04 4.05 -19.80
C GLU A 97 1.59 2.57 -19.77
N PHE A 98 1.28 2.05 -18.58
CA PHE A 98 0.84 0.68 -18.36
C PHE A 98 -0.68 0.52 -18.45
N ARG A 99 -1.41 1.62 -18.73
CA ARG A 99 -2.86 1.57 -18.94
C ARG A 99 -3.18 0.66 -20.12
N GLY A 100 -3.79 -0.49 -19.84
CA GLY A 100 -4.19 -1.46 -20.86
C GLY A 100 -3.12 -2.49 -21.20
N GLN A 101 -1.98 -2.53 -20.48
CA GLN A 101 -1.06 -3.67 -20.50
C GLN A 101 -1.48 -4.66 -19.41
N TRP A 102 -1.71 -5.93 -19.79
CA TRP A 102 -2.34 -6.92 -18.91
C TRP A 102 -1.32 -7.88 -18.27
N THR A 103 -0.11 -7.95 -18.82
CA THR A 103 0.87 -9.02 -18.53
C THR A 103 2.28 -8.46 -18.37
N VAL A 104 2.45 -7.46 -17.51
CA VAL A 104 3.79 -6.99 -17.13
C VAL A 104 4.20 -7.73 -15.85
N PRO A 105 5.36 -8.42 -15.84
CA PRO A 105 5.89 -9.05 -14.64
C PRO A 105 6.00 -8.03 -13.49
N LEU A 106 5.79 -8.48 -12.25
CA LEU A 106 5.79 -7.62 -11.06
C LEU A 106 7.13 -6.88 -10.91
N GLU A 107 8.22 -7.54 -11.28
CA GLU A 107 9.60 -7.06 -11.25
C GLU A 107 9.90 -6.00 -12.32
N GLU A 108 9.15 -6.00 -13.42
CA GLU A 108 9.30 -5.07 -14.53
C GLU A 108 8.40 -3.82 -14.39
N LEU A 109 7.52 -3.80 -13.40
CA LEU A 109 6.70 -2.62 -13.10
C LEU A 109 7.59 -1.46 -12.62
N PRO A 110 7.16 -0.19 -12.84
CA PRO A 110 7.89 0.96 -12.32
C PRO A 110 8.12 0.84 -10.80
N PRO A 111 9.36 1.06 -10.31
CA PRO A 111 9.65 0.88 -8.90
C PRO A 111 8.90 1.89 -8.04
N CYS A 112 8.24 1.37 -7.01
CA CYS A 112 7.58 2.13 -5.96
C CYS A 112 7.44 1.29 -4.69
N TRP A 113 7.29 1.96 -3.55
CA TRP A 113 7.19 1.29 -2.25
C TRP A 113 6.17 0.13 -2.21
N PRO A 114 4.91 0.27 -2.69
CA PRO A 114 3.96 -0.84 -2.71
C PRO A 114 4.43 -2.05 -3.53
N GLN A 115 5.13 -1.83 -4.65
CA GLN A 115 5.67 -2.90 -5.48
C GLN A 115 6.85 -3.60 -4.78
N HIS A 116 7.75 -2.84 -4.13
CA HIS A 116 8.83 -3.39 -3.32
C HIS A 116 8.30 -4.21 -2.14
N LEU A 117 7.27 -3.72 -1.44
CA LEU A 117 6.64 -4.43 -0.33
C LEU A 117 6.01 -5.75 -0.79
N VAL A 118 5.29 -5.75 -1.93
CA VAL A 118 4.75 -7.00 -2.50
C VAL A 118 5.89 -7.98 -2.79
N LEU A 119 6.93 -7.51 -3.50
CA LEU A 119 8.07 -8.35 -3.85
C LEU A 119 8.72 -8.94 -2.61
N HIS A 120 8.94 -8.13 -1.57
CA HIS A 120 9.51 -8.58 -0.31
C HIS A 120 8.68 -9.71 0.34
N LEU A 121 7.35 -9.59 0.33
CA LEU A 121 6.44 -10.59 0.91
C LEU A 121 6.34 -11.89 0.11
N VAL A 122 6.53 -11.85 -1.21
CA VAL A 122 6.39 -13.05 -2.08
C VAL A 122 7.71 -13.62 -2.57
N SER A 123 8.80 -12.87 -2.43
CA SER A 123 10.15 -13.35 -2.70
C SER A 123 10.61 -14.22 -1.54
N ALA A 124 11.03 -15.45 -1.82
CA ALA A 124 11.59 -16.36 -0.83
C ALA A 124 13.01 -15.94 -0.35
N GLU A 125 13.46 -14.72 -0.65
CA GLU A 125 14.77 -14.19 -0.25
C GLU A 125 14.62 -13.40 1.06
N PRO A 126 15.22 -13.88 2.18
CA PRO A 126 15.22 -13.15 3.44
C PRO A 126 16.11 -11.91 3.30
N THR A 127 15.54 -10.80 2.83
CA THR A 127 16.29 -9.58 2.49
C THR A 127 16.40 -8.59 3.64
N ARG A 128 15.74 -8.85 4.77
CA ARG A 128 15.97 -8.14 6.03
C ARG A 128 15.96 -9.13 7.17
N ALA A 129 16.58 -8.75 8.28
CA ALA A 129 16.59 -9.49 9.55
C ALA A 129 15.20 -9.62 10.22
N ARG A 130 14.11 -9.57 9.43
CA ARG A 130 12.80 -10.09 9.81
C ARG A 130 12.93 -11.59 9.84
N ASP A 131 13.16 -12.09 11.05
CA ASP A 131 12.97 -13.45 11.50
C ASP A 131 13.15 -14.51 10.42
N ILE A 132 14.37 -15.06 10.38
CA ILE A 132 14.75 -16.29 9.68
C ILE A 132 13.79 -17.48 10.01
N ASP A 133 12.92 -17.31 11.01
CA ASP A 133 11.96 -18.28 11.52
C ASP A 133 10.50 -18.09 11.05
N ALA A 134 10.12 -16.95 10.46
CA ALA A 134 8.75 -16.74 9.96
C ALA A 134 8.57 -17.49 8.64
N GLY A 135 7.91 -18.65 8.69
CA GLY A 135 7.67 -19.46 7.50
C GLY A 135 6.80 -18.74 6.48
N THR A 136 7.01 -19.00 5.18
CA THR A 136 6.22 -18.46 4.04
C THR A 136 4.69 -18.49 4.29
N ALA A 137 4.17 -19.45 5.06
CA ALA A 137 2.75 -19.56 5.41
C ALA A 137 2.22 -18.42 6.30
N GLU A 138 3.07 -17.82 7.14
CA GLU A 138 2.70 -16.72 8.03
C GLU A 138 2.51 -15.40 7.28
N GLN A 139 3.10 -15.28 6.09
CA GLN A 139 2.99 -14.10 5.22
C GLN A 139 1.69 -14.09 4.40
N LEU A 140 1.04 -15.24 4.22
CA LEU A 140 -0.14 -15.37 3.37
C LEU A 140 -1.31 -14.43 3.76
N PRO A 141 -1.67 -14.25 5.05
CA PRO A 141 -2.70 -13.30 5.46
C PRO A 141 -2.36 -11.85 5.05
N GLU A 142 -1.09 -11.45 5.19
CA GLU A 142 -0.63 -10.11 4.85
C GLU A 142 -0.66 -9.89 3.32
N VAL A 143 -0.27 -10.89 2.53
CA VAL A 143 -0.39 -10.84 1.06
C VAL A 143 -1.85 -10.72 0.62
N VAL A 144 -2.77 -11.41 1.29
CA VAL A 144 -4.22 -11.29 1.03
C VAL A 144 -4.72 -9.88 1.38
N GLU A 145 -4.38 -9.35 2.55
CA GLU A 145 -4.73 -7.99 2.96
C GLU A 145 -4.23 -6.95 1.94
N LEU A 146 -2.98 -7.10 1.49
CA LEU A 146 -2.37 -6.21 0.51
C LEU A 146 -3.10 -6.29 -0.84
N ALA A 147 -3.46 -7.49 -1.30
CA ALA A 147 -4.22 -7.66 -2.53
C ALA A 147 -5.59 -6.95 -2.49
N PHE A 148 -6.28 -7.03 -1.35
CA PHE A 148 -7.52 -6.28 -1.14
C PHE A 148 -7.30 -4.77 -1.08
N SER A 149 -6.21 -4.33 -0.46
CA SER A 149 -5.86 -2.90 -0.43
C SER A 149 -5.63 -2.35 -1.83
N LEU A 150 -4.86 -3.07 -2.67
CA LEU A 150 -4.66 -2.72 -4.08
C LEU A 150 -5.98 -2.69 -4.87
N LEU A 151 -6.86 -3.66 -4.62
CA LEU A 151 -8.18 -3.72 -5.26
C LEU A 151 -9.06 -2.53 -4.85
N GLN A 152 -9.08 -2.18 -3.55
CA GLN A 152 -9.85 -1.06 -3.02
C GLN A 152 -9.37 0.29 -3.54
N VAL A 153 -8.05 0.49 -3.67
CA VAL A 153 -7.47 1.69 -4.29
C VAL A 153 -7.86 1.76 -5.78
N GLY A 154 -7.81 0.63 -6.49
CA GLY A 154 -8.45 0.46 -7.80
C GLY A 154 -7.91 1.32 -8.96
N ASN A 155 -6.87 2.11 -8.74
CA ASN A 155 -6.28 2.95 -9.78
C ASN A 155 -5.35 2.14 -10.71
N THR A 156 -4.86 2.75 -11.79
CA THR A 156 -4.03 2.04 -12.79
C THR A 156 -2.77 1.42 -12.18
N ALA A 157 -2.10 2.09 -11.26
CA ALA A 157 -0.92 1.56 -10.58
C ALA A 157 -1.29 0.36 -9.69
N ALA A 158 -2.34 0.50 -8.88
CA ALA A 158 -2.76 -0.54 -7.94
C ALA A 158 -3.20 -1.81 -8.66
N LEU A 159 -3.95 -1.67 -9.74
CA LEU A 159 -4.36 -2.80 -10.57
C LEU A 159 -3.18 -3.43 -11.33
N ALA A 160 -2.17 -2.66 -11.74
CA ALA A 160 -0.98 -3.22 -12.37
C ALA A 160 -0.19 -4.09 -11.38
N ILE A 161 0.03 -3.61 -10.15
CA ILE A 161 0.70 -4.37 -9.09
C ILE A 161 -0.13 -5.60 -8.71
N LEU A 162 -1.45 -5.48 -8.55
CA LEU A 162 -2.32 -6.61 -8.23
C LEU A 162 -2.27 -7.71 -9.30
N ARG A 163 -2.30 -7.33 -10.59
CA ARG A 163 -2.11 -8.29 -11.70
C ARG A 163 -0.73 -8.94 -11.64
N GLY A 164 0.31 -8.14 -11.38
CA GLY A 164 1.68 -8.62 -11.19
C GLY A 164 1.75 -9.68 -10.08
N LEU A 165 1.22 -9.38 -8.90
CA LEU A 165 1.13 -10.30 -7.75
C LEU A 165 0.38 -11.60 -8.10
N LEU A 166 -0.78 -11.47 -8.75
CA LEU A 166 -1.60 -12.63 -9.15
C LEU A 166 -0.90 -13.50 -10.20
N ALA A 167 -0.06 -12.93 -11.05
CA ALA A 167 0.72 -13.65 -12.06
C ALA A 167 2.06 -14.20 -11.53
N TYR A 168 2.61 -13.58 -10.48
CA TYR A 168 3.92 -13.90 -9.91
C TYR A 168 3.97 -15.34 -9.38
N GLN A 169 5.04 -16.06 -9.67
CA GLN A 169 5.20 -17.46 -9.27
C GLN A 169 5.90 -17.54 -7.91
N TRP A 170 5.17 -18.02 -6.90
CA TRP A 170 5.68 -18.22 -5.53
C TRP A 170 4.96 -19.42 -4.86
N PRO A 171 5.53 -20.03 -3.81
CA PRO A 171 5.07 -21.32 -3.29
C PRO A 171 3.59 -21.38 -2.90
N LEU A 172 3.03 -20.30 -2.33
CA LEU A 172 1.64 -20.26 -1.84
C LEU A 172 0.67 -19.58 -2.81
N ARG A 173 1.08 -19.32 -4.06
CA ARG A 173 0.25 -18.65 -5.07
C ARG A 173 -1.12 -19.30 -5.24
N GLY A 174 -1.17 -20.64 -5.27
CA GLY A 174 -2.42 -21.38 -5.44
C GLY A 174 -3.40 -21.16 -4.28
N GLU A 175 -2.91 -21.21 -3.05
CA GLU A 175 -3.69 -20.96 -1.83
C GLU A 175 -4.15 -19.50 -1.76
N PHE A 176 -3.26 -18.56 -2.08
CA PHE A 176 -3.58 -17.14 -2.19
C PHE A 176 -4.73 -16.87 -3.17
N ILE A 177 -4.68 -17.43 -4.37
CA ILE A 177 -5.75 -17.25 -5.37
C ILE A 177 -7.08 -17.78 -4.83
N GLN A 178 -7.08 -18.97 -4.21
CA GLN A 178 -8.29 -19.55 -3.62
C GLN A 178 -8.88 -18.67 -2.50
N LEU A 179 -8.03 -18.14 -1.61
CA LEU A 179 -8.46 -17.25 -0.53
C LEU A 179 -9.00 -15.93 -1.08
N PHE A 180 -8.30 -15.34 -2.06
CA PHE A 180 -8.71 -14.10 -2.71
C PHE A 180 -10.07 -14.24 -3.40
N ASP A 181 -10.27 -15.31 -4.17
CA ASP A 181 -11.55 -15.60 -4.82
C ASP A 181 -12.68 -15.85 -3.81
N THR A 182 -12.39 -16.60 -2.73
CA THR A 182 -13.36 -16.87 -1.67
C THR A 182 -13.80 -15.57 -1.00
N ALA A 183 -12.85 -14.71 -0.67
CA ALA A 183 -13.12 -13.43 -0.02
C ALA A 183 -13.84 -12.45 -0.97
N LEU A 184 -13.56 -12.47 -2.27
CA LEU A 184 -14.34 -11.72 -3.27
C LEU A 184 -15.82 -12.16 -3.27
N VAL A 185 -16.08 -13.47 -3.36
CA VAL A 185 -17.46 -14.00 -3.36
C VAL A 185 -18.19 -13.64 -2.07
N GLN A 186 -17.54 -13.80 -0.92
CA GLN A 186 -18.15 -13.51 0.39
C GLN A 186 -18.43 -12.03 0.62
N SER A 187 -17.52 -11.14 0.20
CA SER A 187 -17.64 -9.70 0.45
C SER A 187 -18.61 -8.98 -0.48
N SER A 188 -18.75 -9.47 -1.71
CA SER A 188 -19.56 -8.82 -2.75
C SER A 188 -20.88 -9.53 -3.05
N GLY A 189 -21.06 -10.76 -2.56
CA GLY A 189 -22.17 -11.62 -2.97
C GLY A 189 -22.12 -12.04 -4.44
N MET A 190 -20.95 -11.91 -5.09
CA MET A 190 -20.78 -12.19 -6.52
C MET A 190 -21.15 -13.63 -6.88
N GLU A 191 -21.82 -13.78 -8.03
CA GLU A 191 -22.06 -15.08 -8.63
C GLU A 191 -20.78 -15.62 -9.30
N THR A 192 -20.70 -16.95 -9.50
CA THR A 192 -19.55 -17.60 -10.14
C THR A 192 -19.20 -17.02 -11.52
N SER A 193 -20.23 -16.58 -12.28
CA SER A 193 -20.04 -15.98 -13.60
C SER A 193 -19.38 -14.59 -13.54
N GLU A 194 -19.59 -13.85 -12.46
CA GLU A 194 -18.97 -12.54 -12.21
C GLU A 194 -17.52 -12.71 -11.74
N LEU A 195 -17.26 -13.73 -10.91
CA LEU A 195 -15.91 -14.11 -10.51
C LEU A 195 -15.03 -14.45 -11.72
N GLU A 196 -15.54 -15.20 -12.69
CA GLU A 196 -14.81 -15.49 -13.93
C GLU A 196 -14.47 -14.22 -14.72
N GLN A 197 -15.38 -13.26 -14.80
CA GLN A 197 -15.12 -11.98 -15.46
C GLN A 197 -14.04 -11.19 -14.73
N TRP A 198 -14.05 -11.20 -13.40
CA TRP A 198 -13.00 -10.58 -12.58
C TRP A 198 -11.65 -11.23 -12.79
N ARG A 199 -11.59 -12.57 -12.75
CA ARG A 199 -10.36 -13.31 -13.03
C ARG A 199 -9.79 -12.97 -14.41
N ARG A 200 -10.63 -12.87 -15.45
CA ARG A 200 -10.19 -12.40 -16.78
C ARG A 200 -9.63 -10.97 -16.73
N ARG A 201 -10.33 -10.02 -16.09
CA ARG A 201 -9.88 -8.61 -15.94
C ARG A 201 -8.58 -8.46 -15.15
N LEU A 202 -8.29 -9.43 -14.28
CA LEU A 202 -7.08 -9.53 -13.48
C LEU A 202 -5.99 -10.41 -14.13
N GLY A 203 -6.22 -10.95 -15.34
CA GLY A 203 -5.22 -11.72 -16.08
C GLY A 203 -4.96 -13.13 -15.53
N LEU A 204 -5.93 -13.71 -14.81
CA LEU A 204 -5.84 -15.06 -14.23
C LEU A 204 -6.36 -16.17 -15.17
N LEU A 205 -7.01 -15.82 -16.28
CA LEU A 205 -7.64 -16.73 -17.25
C LEU A 205 -7.30 -16.33 -18.69
#